data_AF-A0A937L0L5-F1
#
_entry.id   AF-A0A937L0L5-F1
#
_cell.length_a   1.000
_cell.length_b   1.000
_cell.length_c   1.000
_cell.angle_alpha   90.00
_cell.angle_beta   90.00
_cell.angle_gamma   90.00
#
_symmetry.space_group_name_H-M   'P 1'
#
loop_
_entity.id
_entity.type
_entity.pdbx_description
1 polymer ?
#
loop_
_entity_poly.entity_id
_entity_poly.type
_entity_poly.pdbx_seq_one_letter_code
_entity_poly.pdbx_strand_id
1 'polypeptide(L)'
;MNTKEIKELYGWNETLEKFSISTNPQLKKEFPGSFRIKKHKGKYFWYYRLSNNVKGRDKYLCSVEPNDLEPNQTSFEYALGILNEKLRSKFVMGVRNKSYLHTYIVPYKENIDNDKHLTSSVKSGRRNTIDRFGSWSKNEGVRLNIVPTNEMKNVFLNYIKFLEKKGNQKATIKAQLQIVRYFLDWLCKDKLLDGAELFPSHPISVNLQNELLKKHITTIPREIKTFKNSYYTQGYEMCNKKIQTIWQGYCENLGKLDRIRDKNGKINQPPHMIGRDIVYFISYLQIRMGFRLSEVFYSYRNRDVYNDFHIPNYPNEMASYWEKSEDGWIIHIKKSKNKDRSVPFTDTIRSWVMPPSEELLKVSKCVLDKKGNPLYWDTPFVDVCMELFPNSYYLFPSPNHKESPNSKRSKTYYMNEFKIEMVLKNGWDKFGINSSHDLRRFFVSHSITNTELTPFQISQITGHNIVTMEKFYIRDNMKEKFNHFKKITQKDLLKIKPSKNKD
;
A
#
# COMPACT_ATOMS: atom_id res chain seq x y z
N MET A 1 50.15 -44.52 13.72
CA MET A 1 48.96 -44.71 12.87
C MET A 1 48.90 -43.63 11.81
N ASN A 2 48.77 -44.03 10.55
CA ASN A 2 48.48 -43.15 9.43
C ASN A 2 47.04 -42.60 9.54
N THR A 3 46.74 -41.46 8.90
CA THR A 3 45.42 -40.82 8.92
C THR A 3 44.31 -41.73 8.38
N LYS A 4 44.65 -42.64 7.45
CA LYS A 4 43.71 -43.63 6.90
C LYS A 4 43.31 -44.68 7.95
N GLU A 5 44.29 -45.26 8.64
CA GLU A 5 44.07 -46.25 9.71
C GLU A 5 43.19 -45.70 10.84
N ILE A 6 43.41 -44.43 11.24
CA ILE A 6 42.59 -43.78 12.28
C ILE A 6 41.14 -43.60 11.80
N LYS A 7 40.92 -43.28 10.52
CA LYS A 7 39.56 -43.17 9.99
C LYS A 7 38.85 -44.52 9.99
N GLU A 8 39.53 -45.56 9.52
CA GLU A 8 38.99 -46.92 9.44
C GLU A 8 38.62 -47.46 10.82
N LEU A 9 39.45 -47.17 11.85
CA LEU A 9 39.15 -47.48 13.25
C LEU A 9 37.79 -46.94 13.72
N TYR A 10 37.37 -45.79 13.20
CA TYR A 10 36.08 -45.15 13.54
C TYR A 10 35.01 -45.37 12.46
N GLY A 11 35.10 -46.47 11.71
CA GLY A 11 34.06 -46.94 10.79
C GLY A 11 34.05 -46.26 9.41
N TRP A 12 35.12 -45.53 9.06
CA TRP A 12 35.22 -44.94 7.73
C TRP A 12 35.41 -46.00 6.64
N ASN A 13 34.69 -45.82 5.55
CA ASN A 13 34.79 -46.65 4.35
C ASN A 13 34.91 -45.73 3.12
N GLU A 14 35.97 -45.93 2.33
CA GLU A 14 36.25 -45.12 1.14
C GLU A 14 35.12 -45.18 0.10
N THR A 15 34.52 -46.36 -0.10
CA THR A 15 33.39 -46.58 -1.01
C THR A 15 32.17 -45.79 -0.54
N LEU A 16 31.90 -45.80 0.77
CA LEU A 16 30.79 -45.06 1.36
C LEU A 16 30.99 -43.54 1.26
N GLU A 17 32.21 -43.03 1.49
CA GLU A 17 32.52 -41.61 1.30
C GLU A 17 32.30 -41.19 -0.15
N LYS A 18 32.88 -41.93 -1.11
CA LYS A 18 32.74 -41.65 -2.55
C LYS A 18 31.28 -41.71 -2.99
N PHE A 19 30.53 -42.72 -2.55
CA PHE A 19 29.10 -42.84 -2.83
C PHE A 19 28.32 -41.63 -2.28
N SER A 20 28.54 -41.27 -1.01
CA SER A 20 27.85 -40.15 -0.36
C SER A 20 28.13 -38.80 -1.03
N ILE A 21 29.37 -38.57 -1.45
CA ILE A 21 29.77 -37.33 -2.14
C ILE A 21 29.20 -37.29 -3.56
N SER A 22 29.28 -38.42 -4.30
CA SER A 22 28.85 -38.46 -5.70
C SER A 22 27.33 -38.39 -5.88
N THR A 23 26.56 -38.91 -4.92
CA THR A 23 25.10 -38.92 -4.93
C THR A 23 24.49 -37.62 -4.39
N ASN A 24 25.25 -36.80 -3.66
CA ASN A 24 24.80 -35.50 -3.15
C ASN A 24 25.27 -34.36 -4.08
N PRO A 25 24.36 -33.71 -4.85
CA PRO A 25 24.74 -32.66 -5.81
C PRO A 25 25.46 -31.46 -5.18
N GLN A 26 25.15 -31.13 -3.92
CA GLN A 26 25.78 -30.04 -3.20
C GLN A 26 27.24 -30.36 -2.87
N LEU A 27 27.53 -31.57 -2.39
CA LEU A 27 28.91 -32.01 -2.15
C LEU A 27 29.70 -32.16 -3.45
N LYS A 28 29.06 -32.62 -4.52
CA LYS A 28 29.72 -32.79 -5.82
C LYS A 28 30.10 -31.46 -6.49
N LYS A 29 29.23 -30.44 -6.42
CA LYS A 29 29.38 -29.19 -7.19
C LYS A 29 29.69 -27.96 -6.35
N GLU A 30 28.97 -27.75 -5.26
CA GLU A 30 29.06 -26.51 -4.47
C GLU A 30 30.10 -26.60 -3.34
N PHE A 31 30.24 -27.77 -2.72
CA PHE A 31 31.08 -27.98 -1.53
C PHE A 31 31.95 -29.25 -1.66
N PRO A 32 32.79 -29.35 -2.71
CA PRO A 32 33.72 -30.47 -2.84
C PRO A 32 34.67 -30.51 -1.65
N GLY A 33 35.00 -31.71 -1.19
CA GLY A 33 35.84 -31.91 -0.02
C GLY A 33 36.00 -33.38 0.35
N SER A 34 36.64 -33.62 1.49
CA SER A 34 36.83 -34.96 2.04
C SER A 34 36.79 -34.97 3.55
N PHE A 35 36.47 -36.13 4.12
CA PHE A 35 36.47 -36.31 5.57
C PHE A 35 37.90 -36.31 6.12
N ARG A 36 38.07 -35.84 7.36
CA ARG A 36 39.32 -35.86 8.07
C ARG A 36 39.08 -36.00 9.57
N ILE A 37 39.97 -36.70 10.25
CA ILE A 37 40.03 -36.71 11.71
C ILE A 37 41.12 -35.74 12.18
N LYS A 38 40.80 -34.96 13.21
CA LYS A 38 41.76 -34.10 13.92
C LYS A 38 41.79 -34.44 15.40
N LYS A 39 42.98 -34.42 15.99
CA LYS A 39 43.19 -34.58 17.43
C LYS A 39 43.20 -33.21 18.11
N HIS A 40 42.39 -33.04 19.14
CA HIS A 40 42.38 -31.86 20.01
C HIS A 40 42.31 -32.29 21.46
N LYS A 41 43.27 -31.84 22.29
CA LYS A 41 43.35 -32.14 23.73
C LYS A 41 43.18 -33.63 24.03
N GLY A 42 43.89 -34.48 23.30
CA GLY A 42 43.86 -35.95 23.50
C GLY A 42 42.72 -36.69 22.79
N LYS A 43 41.63 -36.01 22.39
CA LYS A 43 40.45 -36.62 21.74
C LYS A 43 40.44 -36.41 20.23
N TYR A 44 39.81 -37.32 19.50
CA TYR A 44 39.67 -37.24 18.05
C TYR A 44 38.28 -36.75 17.64
N PHE A 45 38.21 -36.03 16.52
CA PHE A 45 36.99 -35.41 16.03
C PHE A 45 36.89 -35.50 14.51
N TRP A 46 35.67 -35.71 14.01
CA TRP A 46 35.35 -35.69 12.59
C TRP A 46 35.22 -34.26 12.06
N TYR A 47 35.84 -34.01 10.91
CA TYR A 47 35.75 -32.79 10.12
C TYR A 47 35.47 -33.13 8.65
N TYR A 48 34.73 -32.25 7.96
CA TYR A 48 34.67 -32.24 6.50
C TYR A 48 35.51 -31.07 5.97
N ARG A 49 36.55 -31.37 5.21
CA ARG A 49 37.50 -30.38 4.69
C ARG A 49 37.12 -30.01 3.26
N LEU A 50 36.68 -28.78 3.06
CA LEU A 50 36.41 -28.24 1.73
C LEU A 50 37.71 -28.18 0.90
N SER A 51 37.60 -28.49 -0.40
CA SER A 51 38.69 -28.47 -1.37
C SER A 51 39.22 -27.07 -1.64
N ASN A 52 38.38 -26.04 -1.49
CA ASN A 52 38.78 -24.65 -1.69
C ASN A 52 39.71 -24.17 -0.55
N ASN A 53 40.82 -23.52 -0.91
CA ASN A 53 41.78 -22.95 0.03
C ASN A 53 41.26 -21.64 0.63
N VAL A 54 40.28 -21.74 1.53
CA VAL A 54 39.72 -20.59 2.28
C VAL A 54 39.86 -20.78 3.79
N LYS A 55 39.90 -19.66 4.53
CA LYS A 55 39.91 -19.66 6.01
C LYS A 55 38.61 -20.34 6.51
N GLY A 56 38.74 -21.32 7.41
CA GLY A 56 37.57 -22.08 7.91
C GLY A 56 37.07 -23.19 6.98
N ARG A 57 37.93 -23.73 6.11
CA ARG A 57 37.64 -24.89 5.23
C ARG A 57 37.32 -26.20 5.96
N ASP A 58 37.79 -26.36 7.20
CA ASP A 58 37.50 -27.54 8.01
C ASP A 58 36.19 -27.34 8.78
N LYS A 59 35.15 -28.05 8.37
CA LYS A 59 33.83 -28.02 9.01
C LYS A 59 33.77 -29.12 10.06
N TYR A 60 33.82 -28.74 11.33
CA TYR A 60 33.62 -29.69 12.43
C TYR A 60 32.30 -30.44 12.23
N LEU A 61 32.26 -31.75 12.46
CA LEU A 61 31.06 -32.56 12.41
C LEU A 61 30.67 -32.99 13.82
N CYS A 62 31.43 -33.91 14.41
CA CYS A 62 31.17 -34.52 15.70
C CYS A 62 32.45 -35.07 16.35
N SER A 63 32.33 -35.56 17.60
CA SER A 63 33.33 -36.45 18.22
C SER A 63 33.42 -37.77 17.44
N VAL A 64 34.58 -38.44 17.45
CA VAL A 64 34.66 -39.82 16.94
C VAL A 64 33.95 -40.83 17.87
N GLU A 65 33.69 -40.43 19.11
CA GLU A 65 32.83 -41.12 20.07
C GLU A 65 31.67 -40.17 20.46
N PRO A 66 30.63 -40.03 19.61
CA PRO A 66 29.41 -39.30 19.95
C PRO A 66 28.61 -40.05 21.03
N ASN A 67 28.01 -39.30 21.96
CA ASN A 67 27.18 -39.88 23.03
C ASN A 67 25.81 -40.39 22.53
N ASP A 68 25.37 -39.94 21.35
CA ASP A 68 24.03 -40.15 20.81
C ASP A 68 24.05 -41.12 19.60
N LEU A 69 24.91 -42.14 19.63
CA LEU A 69 25.02 -43.15 18.57
C LEU A 69 23.88 -44.16 18.67
N GLU A 70 23.17 -44.38 17.57
CA GLU A 70 22.15 -45.44 17.48
C GLU A 70 22.79 -46.84 17.49
N PRO A 71 22.08 -47.89 17.95
CA PRO A 71 22.57 -49.26 17.91
C PRO A 71 22.99 -49.65 16.47
N ASN A 72 24.22 -50.16 16.31
CA ASN A 72 24.84 -50.54 15.04
C ASN A 72 25.21 -49.40 14.08
N GLN A 73 25.08 -48.13 14.47
CA GLN A 73 25.59 -47.02 13.67
C GLN A 73 27.09 -46.85 13.90
N THR A 74 27.86 -46.64 12.83
CA THR A 74 29.26 -46.26 12.95
C THR A 74 29.41 -44.76 13.22
N SER A 75 30.52 -44.38 13.87
CA SER A 75 30.89 -42.97 14.07
C SER A 75 30.96 -42.18 12.75
N PHE A 76 31.41 -42.82 11.67
CA PHE A 76 31.45 -42.23 10.35
C PHE A 76 30.06 -41.99 9.74
N GLU A 77 29.13 -42.93 9.87
CA GLU A 77 27.74 -42.76 9.43
C GLU A 77 27.02 -41.65 10.21
N TYR A 78 27.29 -41.54 11.50
CA TYR A 78 26.80 -40.42 12.31
C TYR A 78 27.38 -39.09 11.79
N ALA A 79 28.67 -39.04 11.48
CA ALA A 79 29.31 -37.86 10.90
C ALA A 79 28.73 -37.48 9.52
N LEU A 80 28.38 -38.46 8.68
CA LEU A 80 27.68 -38.26 7.41
C LEU A 80 26.29 -37.62 7.62
N GLY A 81 25.54 -38.08 8.63
CA GLY A 81 24.29 -37.46 9.04
C GLY A 81 24.46 -35.97 9.38
N ILE A 82 25.43 -35.65 10.23
CA ILE A 82 25.74 -34.27 10.62
C ILE A 82 26.21 -33.43 9.42
N LEU A 83 27.00 -33.99 8.50
CA LEU A 83 27.40 -33.30 7.28
C LEU A 83 26.18 -32.93 6.42
N ASN A 84 25.28 -33.89 6.19
CA ASN A 84 24.05 -33.65 5.43
C ASN A 84 23.17 -32.58 6.07
N GLU A 85 23.10 -32.51 7.39
CA GLU A 85 22.40 -31.43 8.09
C GLU A 85 23.09 -30.07 7.91
N LYS A 86 24.42 -30.01 8.04
CA LYS A 86 25.18 -28.77 7.85
C LYS A 86 25.12 -28.27 6.41
N LEU A 87 24.98 -29.15 5.44
CA LEU A 87 24.74 -28.79 4.04
C LEU A 87 23.40 -28.09 3.84
N ARG A 88 22.35 -28.48 4.60
CA ARG A 88 21.04 -27.78 4.56
C ARG A 88 21.16 -26.30 4.93
N SER A 89 22.11 -25.94 5.80
CA SER A 89 22.41 -24.55 6.18
C SER A 89 23.62 -23.98 5.43
N LYS A 90 24.15 -24.66 4.40
CA LYS A 90 25.39 -24.31 3.68
C LYS A 90 26.56 -23.98 4.62
N PHE A 91 26.66 -24.69 5.74
CA PHE A 91 27.65 -24.47 6.81
C PHE A 91 27.62 -23.09 7.48
N VAL A 92 26.56 -22.30 7.28
CA VAL A 92 26.44 -20.94 7.85
C VAL A 92 26.04 -20.99 9.33
N MET A 93 25.26 -22.00 9.74
CA MET A 93 24.79 -22.16 11.12
C MET A 93 24.96 -23.61 11.59
N GLY A 94 25.57 -23.77 12.77
CA GLY A 94 25.72 -25.07 13.41
C GLY A 94 24.36 -25.65 13.83
N VAL A 95 24.26 -26.98 13.75
CA VAL A 95 23.11 -27.84 14.13
C VAL A 95 22.47 -27.46 15.49
N ARG A 96 23.23 -26.84 16.38
CA ARG A 96 22.80 -26.45 17.72
C ARG A 96 22.14 -25.07 17.84
N ASN A 97 22.04 -24.27 16.78
CA ASN A 97 21.35 -22.99 16.89
C ASN A 97 19.82 -23.19 16.91
N LYS A 98 19.30 -23.42 18.12
CA LYS A 98 17.88 -23.60 18.43
C LYS A 98 17.13 -22.26 18.56
N SER A 99 17.70 -21.14 18.11
CA SER A 99 17.03 -19.84 18.22
C SER A 99 15.67 -19.88 17.52
N TYR A 100 14.68 -19.24 18.13
CA TYR A 100 13.36 -19.12 17.53
C TYR A 100 13.35 -18.00 16.48
N LEU A 101 12.56 -18.18 15.42
CA LEU A 101 12.46 -17.18 14.35
C LEU A 101 11.95 -15.82 14.87
N HIS A 102 11.03 -15.85 15.83
CA HIS A 102 10.40 -14.64 16.36
C HIS A 102 11.37 -13.69 17.08
N THR A 103 12.56 -14.15 17.49
CA THR A 103 13.55 -13.27 18.16
C THR A 103 14.13 -12.21 17.22
N TYR A 104 13.99 -12.41 15.90
CA TYR A 104 14.48 -11.48 14.87
C TYR A 104 13.43 -10.45 14.43
N ILE A 105 12.24 -10.46 15.03
CA ILE A 105 11.15 -9.53 14.72
C ILE A 105 11.51 -8.12 15.20
N VAL A 106 12.11 -7.98 16.38
CA VAL A 106 12.52 -6.68 16.93
C VAL A 106 13.61 -6.02 16.06
N PRO A 107 14.74 -6.68 15.75
CA PRO A 107 15.73 -6.13 14.82
C PRO A 107 15.16 -5.74 13.45
N TYR A 108 14.23 -6.54 12.91
CA TYR A 108 13.60 -6.20 11.63
C TYR A 108 12.67 -4.98 11.72
N LYS A 109 12.02 -4.74 12.87
CA LYS A 109 11.23 -3.51 13.07
C LYS A 109 12.11 -2.28 13.12
N GLU A 110 13.27 -2.37 13.76
CA GLU A 110 14.27 -1.31 13.75
C GLU A 110 14.75 -1.02 12.33
N ASN A 111 14.99 -2.07 11.52
CA ASN A 111 15.28 -1.91 10.09
C ASN A 111 14.15 -1.15 9.34
N ILE A 112 12.89 -1.51 9.58
CA ILE A 112 11.73 -0.81 8.98
C ILE A 112 11.68 0.67 9.42
N ASP A 113 11.98 0.95 10.69
CA ASP A 113 11.93 2.30 11.24
C ASP A 113 13.05 3.18 10.67
N ASN A 114 14.23 2.60 10.44
CA ASN A 114 15.39 3.28 9.88
C ASN A 114 15.31 3.48 8.35
N ASP A 115 14.43 2.76 7.65
CA ASP A 115 14.26 2.91 6.19
C ASP A 115 13.73 4.31 5.84
N LYS A 116 14.58 5.12 5.21
CA LYS A 116 14.28 6.51 4.83
C LYS A 116 13.37 6.62 3.61
N HIS A 117 13.04 5.53 2.92
CA HIS A 117 12.21 5.54 1.70
C HIS A 117 10.76 5.14 1.96
N LEU A 118 10.45 4.61 3.15
CA LEU A 118 9.09 4.21 3.52
C LEU A 118 8.30 5.37 4.12
N THR A 119 7.04 5.47 3.72
CA THR A 119 6.06 6.34 4.39
C THR A 119 5.72 5.81 5.77
N SER A 120 5.32 6.69 6.68
CA SER A 120 4.93 6.35 8.05
C SER A 120 3.80 5.32 8.10
N SER A 121 2.84 5.42 7.16
CA SER A 121 1.76 4.44 7.05
C SER A 121 2.27 3.06 6.63
N VAL A 122 3.29 2.97 5.77
CA VAL A 122 3.87 1.69 5.35
C VAL A 122 4.70 1.11 6.48
N LYS A 123 5.49 1.92 7.19
CA LYS A 123 6.25 1.49 8.38
C LYS A 123 5.32 0.89 9.44
N SER A 124 4.28 1.62 9.83
CA SER A 124 3.28 1.15 10.81
C SER A 124 2.60 -0.14 10.35
N GLY A 125 2.18 -0.21 9.07
CA GLY A 125 1.57 -1.43 8.50
C GLY A 125 2.51 -2.63 8.56
N ARG A 126 3.77 -2.47 8.16
CA ARG A 126 4.78 -3.53 8.19
C ARG A 126 5.09 -3.99 9.62
N ARG A 127 5.29 -3.06 10.56
CA ARG A 127 5.52 -3.36 11.98
C ARG A 127 4.39 -4.18 12.58
N ASN A 128 3.15 -3.70 12.42
CA ASN A 128 1.98 -4.39 12.97
C ASN A 128 1.79 -5.79 12.37
N THR A 129 2.03 -5.95 11.07
CA THR A 129 1.97 -7.26 10.43
C THR A 129 3.05 -8.20 10.95
N ILE A 130 4.30 -7.74 11.03
CA ILE A 130 5.39 -8.61 11.44
C ILE A 130 5.33 -8.96 12.93
N ASP A 131 4.81 -8.08 13.80
CA ASP A 131 4.51 -8.40 15.20
C ASP A 131 3.48 -9.53 15.32
N ARG A 132 2.41 -9.50 14.51
CA ARG A 132 1.39 -10.56 14.48
C ARG A 132 1.96 -11.87 13.98
N PHE A 133 2.80 -11.84 12.95
CA PHE A 133 3.50 -13.04 12.47
C PHE A 133 4.47 -13.56 13.53
N GLY A 134 5.23 -12.69 14.19
CA GLY A 134 6.16 -13.04 15.26
C GLY A 134 5.44 -13.72 16.44
N SER A 135 4.29 -13.19 16.84
CA SER A 135 3.45 -13.79 17.89
C SER A 135 2.95 -15.18 17.50
N TRP A 136 2.46 -15.34 16.26
CA TRP A 136 2.05 -16.65 15.75
C TRP A 136 3.24 -17.62 15.66
N SER A 137 4.37 -17.18 15.11
CA SER A 137 5.61 -17.96 14.97
C SER A 137 6.16 -18.42 16.33
N LYS A 138 6.01 -17.60 17.38
CA LYS A 138 6.35 -17.96 18.76
C LYS A 138 5.47 -19.11 19.26
N ASN A 139 4.15 -19.01 19.08
CA ASN A 139 3.20 -20.02 19.52
C ASN A 139 3.38 -21.36 18.81
N GLU A 140 3.69 -21.32 17.51
CA GLU A 140 3.97 -22.52 16.70
C GLU A 140 5.40 -23.06 16.89
N GLY A 141 6.23 -22.41 17.72
CA GLY A 141 7.59 -22.87 18.01
C GLY A 141 8.54 -22.86 16.80
N VAL A 142 8.31 -21.99 15.81
CA VAL A 142 9.09 -21.97 14.55
C VAL A 142 10.55 -21.61 14.84
N ARG A 143 11.46 -22.48 14.40
CA ARG A 143 12.92 -22.32 14.57
C ARG A 143 13.53 -21.56 13.42
N LEU A 144 14.59 -20.81 13.73
CA LEU A 144 15.31 -19.97 12.75
C LEU A 144 16.02 -20.82 11.69
N ASN A 145 16.56 -21.98 12.04
CA ASN A 145 17.29 -22.88 11.12
C ASN A 145 16.41 -23.49 10.01
N ILE A 146 15.08 -23.37 10.11
CA ILE A 146 14.13 -23.82 9.08
C ILE A 146 14.09 -22.85 7.90
N VAL A 147 14.41 -21.57 8.09
CA VAL A 147 14.32 -20.52 7.05
C VAL A 147 14.96 -20.90 5.70
N PRO A 148 16.20 -21.43 5.64
CA PRO A 148 16.82 -21.80 4.37
C PRO A 148 16.28 -23.11 3.75
N THR A 149 15.43 -23.87 4.45
CA THR A 149 15.02 -25.22 4.03
C THR A 149 13.61 -25.23 3.43
N ASN A 150 13.28 -26.29 2.68
CA ASN A 150 11.94 -26.47 2.12
C ASN A 150 10.83 -26.57 3.18
N GLU A 151 11.15 -26.89 4.44
CA GLU A 151 10.18 -26.91 5.55
C GLU A 151 9.57 -25.53 5.79
N MET A 152 10.29 -24.44 5.46
CA MET A 152 9.74 -23.08 5.55
C MET A 152 8.50 -22.88 4.66
N LYS A 153 8.36 -23.65 3.57
CA LYS A 153 7.15 -23.64 2.72
C LYS A 153 5.92 -24.12 3.50
N ASN A 154 6.09 -25.11 4.37
CA ASN A 154 5.02 -25.65 5.22
C ASN A 154 4.63 -24.64 6.30
N VAL A 155 5.61 -23.97 6.92
CA VAL A 155 5.34 -22.87 7.87
C VAL A 155 4.54 -21.76 7.19
N PHE A 156 4.94 -21.36 5.98
CA PHE A 156 4.24 -20.33 5.21
C PHE A 156 2.81 -20.74 4.88
N LEU A 157 2.57 -21.99 4.46
CA LEU A 157 1.23 -22.53 4.20
C LEU A 157 0.37 -22.58 5.47
N ASN A 158 0.93 -23.00 6.61
CA ASN A 158 0.21 -23.04 7.88
C ASN A 158 -0.22 -21.63 8.31
N TYR A 159 0.62 -20.63 8.07
CA TYR A 159 0.24 -19.24 8.34
C TYR A 159 -0.90 -18.75 7.42
N ILE A 160 -0.93 -19.15 6.15
CA ILE A 160 -2.04 -18.87 5.23
C ILE A 160 -3.36 -19.41 5.80
N LYS A 161 -3.38 -20.69 6.20
CA LYS A 161 -4.56 -21.35 6.79
C LYS A 161 -5.00 -20.67 8.09
N PHE A 162 -4.05 -20.25 8.92
CA PHE A 162 -4.33 -19.50 10.14
C PHE A 162 -5.01 -18.15 9.83
N LEU A 163 -4.51 -17.41 8.85
CA LEU A 163 -5.09 -16.11 8.46
C LEU A 163 -6.47 -16.26 7.83
N GLU A 164 -6.70 -17.33 7.06
CA GLU A 164 -8.00 -17.68 6.50
C GLU A 164 -9.01 -18.02 7.60
N LYS A 165 -8.62 -18.86 8.57
CA LYS A 165 -9.45 -19.21 9.73
C LYS A 165 -9.84 -17.99 10.57
N LYS A 166 -9.02 -16.93 10.56
CA LYS A 166 -9.34 -15.63 11.18
C LYS A 166 -10.37 -14.79 10.38
N GLY A 167 -10.83 -15.26 9.23
CA GLY A 167 -11.79 -14.55 8.37
C GLY A 167 -11.16 -13.44 7.54
N ASN A 168 -9.83 -13.42 7.36
CA ASN A 168 -9.20 -12.40 6.53
C ASN A 168 -9.49 -12.62 5.04
N GLN A 169 -9.79 -11.54 4.33
CA GLN A 169 -9.95 -11.59 2.88
C GLN A 169 -8.61 -11.89 2.18
N LYS A 170 -8.67 -12.58 1.02
CA LYS A 170 -7.51 -12.95 0.20
C LYS A 170 -6.51 -11.81 -0.03
N ALA A 171 -7.00 -10.59 -0.30
CA ALA A 171 -6.14 -9.42 -0.52
C ALA A 171 -5.35 -9.04 0.75
N THR A 172 -6.01 -9.11 1.91
CA THR A 172 -5.40 -8.87 3.23
C THR A 172 -4.37 -9.95 3.56
N ILE A 173 -4.70 -11.22 3.32
CA ILE A 173 -3.75 -12.34 3.49
C ILE A 173 -2.53 -12.11 2.60
N LYS A 174 -2.73 -11.82 1.31
CA LYS A 174 -1.64 -11.54 0.36
C LYS A 174 -0.70 -10.44 0.84
N ALA A 175 -1.25 -9.33 1.31
CA ALA A 175 -0.45 -8.22 1.83
C ALA A 175 0.37 -8.63 3.07
N GLN A 176 -0.22 -9.41 3.97
CA GLN A 176 0.50 -9.91 5.15
C GLN A 176 1.65 -10.85 4.77
N LEU A 177 1.38 -11.82 3.90
CA LEU A 177 2.39 -12.76 3.40
C LEU A 177 3.54 -12.07 2.68
N GLN A 178 3.26 -11.00 1.93
CA GLN A 178 4.30 -10.22 1.27
C GLN A 178 5.25 -9.57 2.28
N ILE A 179 4.74 -9.07 3.41
CA ILE A 179 5.55 -8.48 4.48
C ILE A 179 6.36 -9.55 5.20
N VAL A 180 5.77 -10.73 5.45
CA VAL A 180 6.51 -11.89 5.99
C VAL A 180 7.63 -12.29 5.05
N ARG A 181 7.38 -12.32 3.73
CA ARG A 181 8.43 -12.60 2.75
C ARG A 181 9.53 -11.55 2.79
N TYR A 182 9.23 -10.25 2.91
CA TYR A 182 10.25 -9.21 3.06
C TYR A 182 11.11 -9.40 4.31
N PHE A 183 10.52 -9.90 5.40
CA PHE A 183 11.29 -10.28 6.59
C PHE A 183 12.25 -11.45 6.30
N LEU A 184 11.78 -12.49 5.61
CA LEU A 184 12.64 -13.61 5.21
C LEU A 184 13.73 -13.17 4.22
N ASP A 185 13.40 -12.31 3.25
CA ASP A 185 14.33 -11.70 2.31
C ASP A 185 15.41 -10.92 3.11
N TRP A 186 15.01 -10.15 4.12
CA TRP A 186 15.92 -9.39 4.99
C TRP A 186 16.85 -10.28 5.81
N LEU A 187 16.38 -11.44 6.29
CA LEU A 187 17.25 -12.41 6.98
C LEU A 187 18.37 -12.93 6.07
N CYS A 188 18.14 -12.98 4.75
CA CYS A 188 19.12 -13.44 3.77
C CYS A 188 19.95 -12.32 3.13
N LYS A 189 19.48 -11.08 3.23
CA LYS A 189 20.11 -9.93 2.57
C LYS A 189 21.47 -9.60 3.20
N ASP A 190 22.40 -9.14 2.38
CA ASP A 190 23.73 -8.69 2.77
C ASP A 190 23.69 -7.54 3.79
N LYS A 191 24.59 -7.55 4.78
CA LYS A 191 24.70 -6.48 5.80
C LYS A 191 25.05 -5.12 5.21
N LEU A 192 25.80 -5.07 4.11
CA LEU A 192 26.09 -3.83 3.36
C LEU A 192 24.83 -3.19 2.78
N LEU A 193 23.75 -3.97 2.66
CA LEU A 193 22.44 -3.51 2.21
C LEU A 193 21.41 -3.51 3.36
N ASP A 194 21.87 -3.35 4.59
CA ASP A 194 21.07 -3.35 5.83
C ASP A 194 20.31 -4.67 6.09
N GLY A 195 20.79 -5.79 5.53
CA GLY A 195 20.27 -7.11 5.80
C GLY A 195 20.89 -7.78 7.04
N ALA A 196 20.32 -8.90 7.47
CA ALA A 196 20.88 -9.65 8.60
C ALA A 196 22.00 -10.63 8.19
N GLU A 197 22.05 -11.00 6.91
CA GLU A 197 23.02 -11.92 6.31
C GLU A 197 23.18 -13.23 7.09
N LEU A 198 22.07 -13.81 7.55
CA LEU A 198 22.08 -15.04 8.34
C LEU A 198 22.09 -16.29 7.45
N PHE A 199 21.57 -16.17 6.23
CA PHE A 199 21.41 -17.28 5.29
C PHE A 199 21.67 -16.82 3.87
N PRO A 200 22.13 -17.71 2.98
CA PRO A 200 22.33 -17.37 1.57
C PRO A 200 21.01 -17.18 0.81
N SER A 201 19.94 -17.86 1.22
CA SER A 201 18.63 -17.82 0.55
C SER A 201 17.53 -18.48 1.40
N HIS A 202 16.27 -18.25 1.04
CA HIS A 202 15.11 -19.00 1.54
C HIS A 202 14.19 -19.38 0.36
N PRO A 203 13.29 -20.39 0.48
CA PRO A 203 12.58 -20.93 -0.68
C PRO A 203 11.26 -20.22 -1.01
N ILE A 204 10.93 -19.11 -0.34
CA ILE A 204 9.62 -18.45 -0.46
C ILE A 204 9.70 -17.37 -1.54
N SER A 205 9.38 -17.73 -2.78
CA SER A 205 9.32 -16.79 -3.90
C SER A 205 7.95 -16.10 -4.02
N VAL A 206 7.90 -14.99 -4.78
CA VAL A 206 6.64 -14.31 -5.14
C VAL A 206 5.71 -15.25 -5.91
N ASN A 207 6.25 -16.09 -6.78
CA ASN A 207 5.48 -17.06 -7.55
C ASN A 207 4.81 -18.09 -6.62
N LEU A 208 5.60 -18.69 -5.73
CA LEU A 208 5.08 -19.66 -4.75
C LEU A 208 3.99 -19.04 -3.87
N GLN A 209 4.20 -17.81 -3.37
CA GLN A 209 3.20 -17.08 -2.59
C GLN A 209 1.87 -16.95 -3.35
N ASN A 210 1.91 -16.56 -4.63
CA ASN A 210 0.71 -16.37 -5.43
C ASN A 210 0.00 -17.70 -5.73
N GLU A 211 0.74 -18.76 -6.06
CA GLU A 211 0.17 -20.09 -6.32
C GLU A 211 -0.47 -20.69 -5.07
N LEU A 212 0.17 -20.58 -3.90
CA LEU A 212 -0.42 -21.02 -2.63
C LEU A 212 -1.73 -20.27 -2.32
N LEU A 213 -1.76 -18.95 -2.52
CA LEU A 213 -2.98 -18.15 -2.35
C LEU A 213 -4.08 -18.53 -3.34
N LYS A 214 -3.72 -18.89 -4.58
CA LYS A 214 -4.69 -19.32 -5.60
C LYS A 214 -5.28 -20.68 -5.25
N LYS A 215 -4.44 -21.61 -4.80
CA LYS A 215 -4.81 -22.99 -4.47
C LYS A 215 -5.62 -23.10 -3.18
N HIS A 216 -5.30 -22.30 -2.17
CA HIS A 216 -5.85 -22.49 -0.82
C HIS A 216 -6.90 -21.46 -0.41
N ILE A 217 -6.96 -20.28 -1.02
CA ILE A 217 -7.91 -19.23 -0.63
C ILE A 217 -8.97 -19.04 -1.71
N THR A 218 -10.20 -19.39 -1.36
CA THR A 218 -11.39 -19.14 -2.17
C THR A 218 -11.59 -17.63 -2.36
N THR A 219 -11.83 -17.22 -3.60
CA THR A 219 -12.07 -15.81 -3.92
C THR A 219 -13.57 -15.58 -4.03
N ILE A 220 -14.15 -14.81 -3.10
CA ILE A 220 -15.55 -14.41 -3.20
C ILE A 220 -15.65 -13.34 -4.30
N PRO A 221 -16.53 -13.51 -5.30
CA PRO A 221 -16.78 -12.49 -6.31
C PRO A 221 -17.18 -11.17 -5.66
N ARG A 222 -16.68 -10.05 -6.20
CA ARG A 222 -17.10 -8.73 -5.73
C ARG A 222 -18.45 -8.39 -6.35
N GLU A 223 -19.32 -7.79 -5.54
CA GLU A 223 -20.55 -7.19 -6.03
C GLU A 223 -20.22 -6.12 -7.10
N ILE A 224 -20.90 -6.21 -8.24
CA ILE A 224 -20.78 -5.23 -9.32
C ILE A 224 -21.68 -4.05 -8.97
N LYS A 225 -21.07 -2.92 -8.62
CA LYS A 225 -21.80 -1.67 -8.42
C LYS A 225 -22.20 -1.06 -9.77
N THR A 226 -23.46 -0.68 -9.91
CA THR A 226 -23.99 0.04 -11.08
C THR A 226 -24.29 1.48 -10.70
N PHE A 227 -23.67 2.45 -11.38
CA PHE A 227 -23.91 3.89 -11.22
C PHE A 227 -24.60 4.41 -12.48
N LYS A 228 -25.78 5.00 -12.36
CA LYS A 228 -26.52 5.60 -13.48
C LYS A 228 -26.12 7.06 -13.66
N ASN A 229 -26.13 7.58 -14.89
CA ASN A 229 -25.82 9.01 -15.14
C ASN A 229 -26.75 9.95 -14.38
N SER A 230 -28.05 9.62 -14.26
CA SER A 230 -29.00 10.40 -13.48
C SER A 230 -28.60 10.54 -12.00
N TYR A 231 -27.95 9.53 -11.42
CA TYR A 231 -27.47 9.60 -10.05
C TYR A 231 -26.24 10.52 -9.91
N TYR A 232 -25.48 10.74 -10.97
CA TYR A 232 -24.29 11.60 -10.96
C TYR A 232 -24.73 13.05 -10.85
N THR A 233 -25.64 13.46 -11.73
CA THR A 233 -26.25 14.79 -11.72
C THR A 233 -26.91 15.07 -10.36
N GLN A 234 -27.70 14.14 -9.83
CA GLN A 234 -28.33 14.30 -8.52
C GLN A 234 -27.31 14.47 -7.39
N GLY A 235 -26.25 13.65 -7.36
CA GLY A 235 -25.20 13.75 -6.33
C GLY A 235 -24.41 15.06 -6.41
N TYR A 236 -24.07 15.49 -7.63
CA TYR A 236 -23.40 16.77 -7.89
C TYR A 236 -24.27 17.95 -7.46
N GLU A 237 -25.52 18.01 -7.92
CA GLU A 237 -26.45 19.09 -7.59
C GLU A 237 -26.72 19.18 -6.09
N MET A 238 -26.85 18.05 -5.40
CA MET A 238 -27.06 18.02 -3.96
C MET A 238 -25.87 18.64 -3.21
N CYS A 239 -24.64 18.30 -3.60
CA CYS A 239 -23.45 18.92 -3.02
C CYS A 239 -23.39 20.42 -3.35
N ASN A 240 -23.58 20.78 -4.62
CA ASN A 240 -23.50 22.16 -5.08
C ASN A 240 -24.53 23.06 -4.37
N LYS A 241 -25.80 22.62 -4.32
CA LYS A 241 -26.88 23.35 -3.64
C LYS A 241 -26.59 23.55 -2.17
N LYS A 242 -26.12 22.50 -1.46
CA LYS A 242 -25.80 22.60 -0.04
C LYS A 242 -24.63 23.56 0.23
N ILE A 243 -23.58 23.52 -0.58
CA ILE A 243 -22.44 24.45 -0.49
C ILE A 243 -22.91 25.88 -0.77
N GLN A 244 -23.72 26.08 -1.81
CA GLN A 244 -24.34 27.36 -2.13
C GLN A 244 -25.19 27.88 -0.97
N THR A 245 -26.04 27.06 -0.34
CA THR A 245 -26.84 27.48 0.81
C THR A 245 -25.96 27.95 1.98
N ILE A 246 -24.86 27.23 2.26
CA ILE A 246 -23.91 27.61 3.30
C ILE A 246 -23.25 28.95 2.95
N TRP A 247 -22.79 29.10 1.71
CA TRP A 247 -22.14 30.33 1.24
C TRP A 247 -23.09 31.53 1.23
N GLN A 248 -24.31 31.33 0.76
CA GLN A 248 -25.38 32.32 0.78
C GLN A 248 -25.64 32.80 2.21
N GLY A 249 -25.84 31.88 3.15
CA GLY A 249 -26.06 32.21 4.55
C GLY A 249 -24.86 32.91 5.20
N TYR A 250 -23.63 32.61 4.77
CA TYR A 250 -22.44 33.35 5.20
C TYR A 250 -22.47 34.82 4.75
N CYS A 251 -22.82 35.05 3.48
CA CYS A 251 -22.90 36.39 2.90
C CYS A 251 -24.05 37.20 3.51
N GLU A 252 -25.24 36.59 3.68
CA GLU A 252 -26.41 37.20 4.34
C GLU A 252 -26.12 37.65 5.76
N ASN A 253 -25.27 36.91 6.48
CA ASN A 253 -24.90 37.20 7.86
C ASN A 253 -23.60 38.04 7.97
N LEU A 254 -23.22 38.76 6.92
CA LEU A 254 -22.08 39.68 6.91
C LEU A 254 -20.77 39.01 7.36
N GLY A 255 -20.52 37.80 6.88
CA GLY A 255 -19.30 37.05 7.19
C GLY A 255 -19.33 36.32 8.54
N LYS A 256 -20.52 36.15 9.14
CA LYS A 256 -20.70 35.36 10.35
C LYS A 256 -21.45 34.08 10.03
N LEU A 257 -20.88 32.92 10.33
CA LEU A 257 -21.64 31.68 10.35
C LEU A 257 -22.38 31.60 11.68
N ASP A 258 -23.67 31.93 11.70
CA ASP A 258 -24.49 31.74 12.88
C ASP A 258 -24.66 30.24 13.19
N ARG A 259 -23.84 29.76 14.13
CA ARG A 259 -24.09 28.62 15.04
C ARG A 259 -24.35 27.25 14.38
N ILE A 260 -23.29 26.44 14.24
CA ILE A 260 -23.42 25.00 14.52
C ILE A 260 -23.36 24.83 16.05
N ARG A 261 -24.48 25.08 16.73
CA ARG A 261 -24.65 24.72 18.15
C ARG A 261 -24.88 23.21 18.25
N ASP A 262 -24.28 22.56 19.24
CA ASP A 262 -24.70 21.20 19.57
C ASP A 262 -26.14 21.19 20.12
N LYS A 263 -26.71 19.99 20.30
CA LYS A 263 -28.07 19.79 20.83
C LYS A 263 -28.32 20.45 22.21
N ASN A 264 -27.26 20.89 22.89
CA ASN A 264 -27.30 21.53 24.21
C ASN A 264 -26.93 23.03 24.13
N GLY A 265 -26.85 23.62 22.94
CA GLY A 265 -26.55 25.04 22.76
C GLY A 265 -25.08 25.42 22.93
N LYS A 266 -24.17 24.46 23.08
CA LYS A 266 -22.73 24.70 23.30
C LYS A 266 -21.98 24.83 21.97
N ILE A 267 -21.10 25.82 21.90
CA ILE A 267 -20.20 26.04 20.75
C ILE A 267 -18.91 25.27 21.02
N ASN A 268 -18.84 24.01 20.59
CA ASN A 268 -17.65 23.17 20.80
C ASN A 268 -16.56 23.36 19.75
N GLN A 269 -16.79 24.13 18.68
CA GLN A 269 -15.80 24.42 17.62
C GLN A 269 -15.80 25.92 17.28
N PRO A 270 -14.69 26.47 16.76
CA PRO A 270 -14.63 27.85 16.26
C PRO A 270 -15.81 28.17 15.32
N PRO A 271 -16.29 29.42 15.28
CA PRO A 271 -17.45 29.83 14.48
C PRO A 271 -17.32 29.52 12.97
N HIS A 272 -16.09 29.39 12.46
CA HIS A 272 -15.79 29.06 11.06
C HIS A 272 -15.63 27.55 10.79
N MET A 273 -16.11 26.65 11.66
CA MET A 273 -16.02 25.22 11.38
C MET A 273 -17.33 24.69 10.82
N ILE A 274 -17.34 24.41 9.51
CA ILE A 274 -18.41 23.76 8.75
C ILE A 274 -18.83 22.38 9.33
N GLY A 275 -18.11 21.85 10.34
CA GLY A 275 -18.53 20.68 11.10
C GLY A 275 -18.66 19.45 10.21
N ARG A 276 -19.84 18.81 10.24
CA ARG A 276 -20.16 17.65 9.40
C ARG A 276 -20.44 18.01 7.95
N ASP A 277 -20.84 19.26 7.66
CA ASP A 277 -21.16 19.70 6.29
C ASP A 277 -19.92 19.71 5.38
N ILE A 278 -18.71 19.51 5.93
CA ILE A 278 -17.47 19.28 5.17
C ILE A 278 -17.63 18.13 4.16
N VAL A 279 -18.48 17.15 4.45
CA VAL A 279 -18.78 16.03 3.54
C VAL A 279 -19.26 16.50 2.18
N TYR A 280 -19.99 17.62 2.08
CA TYR A 280 -20.47 18.16 0.82
C TYR A 280 -19.33 18.77 0.00
N PHE A 281 -18.44 19.53 0.64
CA PHE A 281 -17.25 20.12 -0.01
C PHE A 281 -16.31 19.03 -0.57
N ILE A 282 -16.01 18.01 0.24
CA ILE A 282 -15.12 16.93 -0.17
C ILE A 282 -15.81 16.07 -1.23
N SER A 283 -17.09 15.75 -1.08
CA SER A 283 -17.84 14.98 -2.08
C SER A 283 -17.93 15.71 -3.41
N TYR A 284 -18.09 17.04 -3.39
CA TYR A 284 -18.06 17.88 -4.58
C TYR A 284 -16.72 17.74 -5.33
N LEU A 285 -15.60 17.91 -4.64
CA LEU A 285 -14.25 17.71 -5.20
C LEU A 285 -14.03 16.29 -5.75
N GLN A 286 -14.58 15.26 -5.09
CA GLN A 286 -14.47 13.87 -5.54
C GLN A 286 -15.37 13.55 -6.75
N ILE A 287 -16.59 14.08 -6.81
CA ILE A 287 -17.51 13.87 -7.93
C ILE A 287 -17.04 14.67 -9.14
N ARG A 288 -16.57 15.90 -8.95
CA ARG A 288 -16.20 16.82 -10.02
C ARG A 288 -14.85 16.52 -10.69
N MET A 289 -13.85 16.11 -9.89
CA MET A 289 -12.46 15.91 -10.35
C MET A 289 -11.89 14.54 -10.02
N GLY A 290 -12.68 13.68 -9.36
CA GLY A 290 -12.24 12.34 -9.03
C GLY A 290 -11.15 12.28 -7.97
N PHE A 291 -10.90 13.31 -7.16
CA PHE A 291 -9.78 13.29 -6.20
C PHE A 291 -9.86 12.14 -5.18
N ARG A 292 -8.71 11.68 -4.69
CA ARG A 292 -8.64 10.79 -3.52
C ARG A 292 -8.75 11.64 -2.25
N LEU A 293 -9.35 11.11 -1.19
CA LEU A 293 -9.43 11.82 0.09
C LEU A 293 -8.10 12.35 0.59
N SER A 294 -7.02 11.56 0.46
CA SER A 294 -5.69 12.01 0.87
C SER A 294 -5.18 13.18 0.04
N GLU A 295 -5.49 13.23 -1.26
CA GLU A 295 -5.10 14.34 -2.14
C GLU A 295 -5.83 15.63 -1.78
N VAL A 296 -6.97 15.55 -1.09
CA VAL A 296 -7.74 16.71 -0.64
C VAL A 296 -7.38 17.09 0.81
N PHE A 297 -7.40 16.14 1.74
CA PHE A 297 -7.08 16.45 3.15
C PHE A 297 -5.62 16.78 3.41
N TYR A 298 -4.71 16.33 2.55
CA TYR A 298 -3.30 16.68 2.66
C TYR A 298 -2.94 17.83 1.72
N SER A 299 -3.94 18.64 1.34
CA SER A 299 -3.74 19.87 0.57
C SER A 299 -3.40 21.03 1.48
N TYR A 300 -2.22 21.59 1.28
CA TYR A 300 -1.77 22.83 1.91
C TYR A 300 -2.45 24.03 1.24
N ARG A 301 -2.68 25.09 2.01
CA ARG A 301 -3.35 26.30 1.48
C ARG A 301 -2.56 27.00 0.38
N ASN A 302 -1.24 26.93 0.44
CA ASN A 302 -0.35 27.55 -0.54
C ASN A 302 0.95 26.76 -0.69
N ARG A 303 1.74 27.16 -1.69
CA ARG A 303 3.04 26.58 -2.02
C ARG A 303 4.09 26.81 -0.92
N ASP A 304 4.05 27.94 -0.24
CA ASP A 304 5.05 28.31 0.77
C ASP A 304 4.99 27.35 1.97
N VAL A 305 3.80 27.09 2.50
CA VAL A 305 3.62 26.09 3.57
C VAL A 305 4.08 24.70 3.12
N TYR A 306 3.84 24.34 1.85
CA TYR A 306 4.35 23.07 1.33
C TYR A 306 5.90 23.05 1.32
N ASN A 307 6.55 24.08 0.80
CA ASN A 307 8.01 24.12 0.72
C ASN A 307 8.67 24.19 2.10
N ASP A 308 8.16 25.04 2.98
CA ASP A 308 8.82 25.38 4.25
C ASP A 308 8.49 24.40 5.37
N PHE A 309 7.31 23.77 5.32
CA PHE A 309 6.87 22.81 6.34
C PHE A 309 6.81 21.37 5.82
N HIS A 310 6.22 21.09 4.66
CA HIS A 310 6.04 19.69 4.24
C HIS A 310 7.36 19.04 3.83
N ILE A 311 8.13 19.68 2.93
CA ILE A 311 9.35 19.08 2.38
C ILE A 311 10.35 18.72 3.50
N PRO A 312 10.61 19.58 4.51
CA PRO A 312 11.56 19.25 5.57
C PRO A 312 11.07 18.16 6.51
N ASN A 313 9.77 18.16 6.85
CA ASN A 313 9.23 17.29 7.90
C ASN A 313 8.69 15.95 7.38
N TYR A 314 8.18 15.91 6.15
CA TYR A 314 7.48 14.76 5.57
C TYR A 314 7.89 14.47 4.12
N PRO A 315 9.20 14.44 3.78
CA PRO A 315 9.68 14.41 2.40
C PRO A 315 9.16 13.21 1.59
N ASN A 316 8.84 12.09 2.22
CA ASN A 316 8.38 10.87 1.54
C ASN A 316 6.86 10.73 1.50
N GLU A 317 6.14 11.59 2.22
CA GLU A 317 4.69 11.53 2.23
C GLU A 317 4.11 12.17 0.96
N MET A 318 2.91 11.73 0.62
CA MET A 318 2.12 12.37 -0.42
C MET A 318 1.50 13.64 0.17
N ALA A 319 1.54 14.73 -0.60
CA ALA A 319 0.84 15.96 -0.28
C ALA A 319 0.34 16.64 -1.55
N SER A 320 -0.46 17.67 -1.35
CA SER A 320 -0.83 18.60 -2.39
C SER A 320 -0.79 20.03 -1.87
N TYR A 321 -0.83 21.02 -2.75
CA TYR A 321 -0.99 22.42 -2.37
C TYR A 321 -1.78 23.17 -3.44
N TRP A 322 -2.44 24.24 -3.03
CA TRP A 322 -3.18 25.12 -3.93
C TRP A 322 -2.31 26.30 -4.35
N GLU A 323 -2.43 26.71 -5.61
CA GLU A 323 -1.75 27.85 -6.19
C GLU A 323 -2.75 28.61 -7.06
N LYS A 324 -2.77 29.94 -6.95
CA LYS A 324 -3.67 30.79 -7.72
C LYS A 324 -2.96 31.21 -9.01
N SER A 325 -3.59 30.98 -10.15
CA SER A 325 -3.15 31.45 -11.47
C SER A 325 -4.14 32.48 -12.03
N GLU A 326 -3.81 33.09 -13.17
CA GLU A 326 -4.69 34.03 -13.87
C GLU A 326 -6.05 33.40 -14.22
N ASP A 327 -6.04 32.14 -14.68
CA ASP A 327 -7.25 31.44 -15.12
C ASP A 327 -8.05 30.75 -14.00
N GLY A 328 -7.61 30.83 -12.73
CA GLY A 328 -8.26 30.17 -11.60
C GLY A 328 -7.28 29.50 -10.64
N TRP A 329 -7.75 28.47 -9.94
CA TRP A 329 -6.92 27.75 -8.96
C TRP A 329 -6.32 26.49 -9.57
N ILE A 330 -5.13 26.11 -9.12
CA ILE A 330 -4.46 24.87 -9.49
C ILE A 330 -4.15 24.11 -8.20
N ILE A 331 -4.52 22.83 -8.15
CA ILE A 331 -4.00 21.91 -7.12
C ILE A 331 -2.82 21.13 -7.67
N HIS A 332 -1.66 21.30 -7.05
CA HIS A 332 -0.46 20.53 -7.33
C HIS A 332 -0.43 19.32 -6.40
N ILE A 333 -0.49 18.11 -6.96
CA ILE A 333 -0.48 16.85 -6.22
C ILE A 333 0.89 16.19 -6.41
N LYS A 334 1.56 15.88 -5.31
CA LYS A 334 2.93 15.37 -5.25
C LYS A 334 2.97 13.97 -4.65
N LYS A 335 3.71 13.05 -5.28
CA LYS A 335 3.92 11.66 -4.84
C LYS A 335 2.65 10.83 -4.63
N SER A 336 1.52 11.18 -5.26
CA SER A 336 0.31 10.35 -5.20
C SER A 336 0.51 9.10 -6.04
N LYS A 337 0.70 7.96 -5.36
CA LYS A 337 1.16 6.71 -6.01
C LYS A 337 2.46 6.93 -6.81
N ASN A 338 3.38 7.74 -6.25
CA ASN A 338 4.65 8.13 -6.86
C ASN A 338 4.51 8.88 -8.19
N LYS A 339 3.38 9.58 -8.38
CA LYS A 339 3.15 10.45 -9.53
C LYS A 339 2.85 11.87 -9.07
N ASP A 340 3.41 12.81 -9.81
CA ASP A 340 3.13 14.22 -9.67
C ASP A 340 2.17 14.66 -10.78
N ARG A 341 1.25 15.56 -10.45
CA ARG A 341 0.33 16.16 -11.42
C ARG A 341 -0.22 17.47 -10.90
N SER A 342 -0.64 18.33 -11.81
CA SER A 342 -1.34 19.58 -11.51
C SER A 342 -2.72 19.51 -12.14
N VAL A 343 -3.75 19.94 -11.42
CA VAL A 343 -5.13 19.92 -11.90
C VAL A 343 -5.72 21.32 -11.75
N PRO A 344 -6.10 21.99 -12.84
CA PRO A 344 -6.80 23.28 -12.77
C PRO A 344 -8.22 23.09 -12.22
N PHE A 345 -8.70 24.10 -11.52
CA PHE A 345 -10.00 24.13 -10.84
C PHE A 345 -10.60 25.53 -10.93
N THR A 346 -11.67 25.65 -11.71
CA THR A 346 -12.27 26.93 -12.09
C THR A 346 -13.73 27.06 -11.63
N ASP A 347 -14.26 26.08 -10.90
CA ASP A 347 -15.66 26.09 -10.50
C ASP A 347 -15.93 27.22 -9.48
N THR A 348 -17.09 27.85 -9.60
CA THR A 348 -17.54 28.95 -8.74
C THR A 348 -18.80 28.57 -7.97
N ILE A 349 -18.99 29.18 -6.80
CA ILE A 349 -20.21 29.10 -5.99
C ILE A 349 -20.93 30.44 -6.08
N ARG A 350 -22.22 30.37 -6.41
CA ARG A 350 -23.07 31.54 -6.59
C ARG A 350 -23.70 31.98 -5.28
N SER A 351 -23.71 33.28 -5.00
CA SER A 351 -24.56 33.93 -4.00
C SER A 351 -25.38 35.05 -4.63
N TRP A 352 -26.61 35.24 -4.16
CA TRP A 352 -27.46 36.39 -4.50
C TRP A 352 -27.26 37.58 -3.57
N VAL A 353 -26.32 37.48 -2.65
CA VAL A 353 -25.94 38.55 -1.73
C VAL A 353 -24.46 38.87 -1.95
N MET A 354 -24.15 40.16 -1.79
CA MET A 354 -22.79 40.64 -1.95
C MET A 354 -21.85 39.95 -0.95
N PRO A 355 -20.69 39.44 -1.40
CA PRO A 355 -19.69 38.89 -0.50
C PRO A 355 -19.28 39.89 0.59
N PRO A 356 -19.04 39.43 1.83
CA PRO A 356 -18.95 40.31 3.01
C PRO A 356 -17.62 41.04 3.18
N SER A 357 -16.58 40.74 2.39
CA SER A 357 -15.25 41.35 2.51
C SER A 357 -14.68 41.84 1.18
N GLU A 358 -13.82 42.86 1.25
CA GLU A 358 -13.16 43.45 0.08
C GLU A 358 -12.29 42.43 -0.67
N GLU A 359 -11.58 41.57 0.05
CA GLU A 359 -10.76 40.51 -0.54
C GLU A 359 -11.61 39.49 -1.32
N LEU A 360 -12.80 39.17 -0.84
CA LEU A 360 -13.74 38.32 -1.59
C LEU A 360 -14.28 39.06 -2.82
N LEU A 361 -14.61 40.35 -2.71
CA LEU A 361 -15.07 41.14 -3.84
C LEU A 361 -14.04 41.25 -4.97
N LYS A 362 -12.74 41.27 -4.65
CA LYS A 362 -11.65 41.25 -5.65
C LYS A 362 -11.65 39.98 -6.50
N VAL A 363 -12.17 38.88 -5.98
CA VAL A 363 -12.13 37.56 -6.64
C VAL A 363 -13.50 37.11 -7.13
N SER A 364 -14.59 37.69 -6.63
CA SER A 364 -15.97 37.39 -7.02
C SER A 364 -16.38 38.16 -8.28
N LYS A 365 -16.96 37.45 -9.24
CA LYS A 365 -17.53 38.07 -10.43
C LYS A 365 -18.98 38.48 -10.17
N CYS A 366 -19.26 39.78 -10.18
CA CYS A 366 -20.62 40.30 -10.15
C CYS A 366 -21.27 40.19 -11.54
N VAL A 367 -22.47 39.61 -11.60
CA VAL A 367 -23.30 39.62 -12.80
C VAL A 367 -24.44 40.59 -12.59
N LEU A 368 -24.62 41.50 -13.54
CA LEU A 368 -25.64 42.54 -13.50
C LEU A 368 -26.91 42.06 -14.22
N ASP A 369 -28.06 42.55 -13.76
CA ASP A 369 -29.33 42.41 -14.47
C ASP A 369 -29.41 43.37 -15.69
N LYS A 370 -30.51 43.31 -16.44
CA LYS A 370 -30.75 44.19 -17.60
C LYS A 370 -30.80 45.68 -17.27
N LYS A 371 -30.97 46.04 -15.99
CA LYS A 371 -31.05 47.41 -15.48
C LYS A 371 -29.71 47.89 -14.90
N GLY A 372 -28.67 47.07 -14.93
CA GLY A 372 -27.35 47.38 -14.37
C GLY A 372 -27.22 47.13 -12.86
N ASN A 373 -28.23 46.53 -12.21
CA ASN A 373 -28.16 46.20 -10.79
C ASN A 373 -27.49 44.83 -10.57
N PRO A 374 -26.72 44.64 -9.49
CA PRO A 374 -26.18 43.34 -9.14
C PRO A 374 -27.28 42.27 -8.99
N LEU A 375 -27.18 41.20 -9.78
CA LEU A 375 -28.11 40.08 -9.77
C LEU A 375 -27.59 38.93 -8.90
N TYR A 376 -26.31 38.58 -9.05
CA TYR A 376 -25.62 37.59 -8.23
C TYR A 376 -24.09 37.75 -8.34
N TRP A 377 -23.38 37.09 -7.44
CA TRP A 377 -21.92 37.00 -7.41
C TRP A 377 -21.48 35.54 -7.51
N ASP A 378 -20.62 35.25 -8.48
CA ASP A 378 -19.97 33.95 -8.62
C ASP A 378 -18.56 34.04 -8.02
N THR A 379 -18.31 33.32 -6.93
CA THR A 379 -17.03 33.33 -6.19
C THR A 379 -16.29 32.01 -6.42
N PRO A 380 -14.98 31.99 -6.70
CA PRO A 380 -14.27 30.72 -6.91
C PRO A 380 -14.40 29.81 -5.69
N PHE A 381 -14.68 28.53 -5.92
CA PHE A 381 -14.93 27.55 -4.86
C PHE A 381 -13.78 27.44 -3.85
N VAL A 382 -12.53 27.55 -4.33
CA VAL A 382 -11.36 27.46 -3.46
C VAL A 382 -11.27 28.68 -2.55
N ASP A 383 -11.55 29.90 -3.05
CA ASP A 383 -11.62 31.10 -2.22
C ASP A 383 -12.75 30.98 -1.17
N VAL A 384 -13.92 30.43 -1.54
CA VAL A 384 -14.99 30.07 -0.59
C VAL A 384 -14.49 29.10 0.49
N CYS A 385 -13.70 28.09 0.13
CA CYS A 385 -13.10 27.19 1.13
C CYS A 385 -12.06 27.90 2.01
N MET A 386 -11.23 28.78 1.44
CA MET A 386 -10.22 29.52 2.20
C MET A 386 -10.87 30.39 3.28
N GLU A 387 -12.03 30.96 2.96
CA GLU A 387 -12.84 31.80 3.86
C GLU A 387 -13.61 30.98 4.89
N LEU A 388 -14.32 29.94 4.45
CA LEU A 388 -15.24 29.19 5.30
C LEU A 388 -14.54 28.24 6.28
N PHE A 389 -13.28 27.87 6.04
CA PHE A 389 -12.51 27.01 6.94
C PHE A 389 -11.46 27.81 7.72
N PRO A 390 -11.13 27.43 8.97
CA PRO A 390 -10.14 28.15 9.77
C PRO A 390 -8.76 28.21 9.11
N ASN A 391 -8.06 29.34 9.29
CA ASN A 391 -6.71 29.50 8.79
C ASN A 391 -5.78 28.45 9.41
N SER A 392 -5.11 27.66 8.56
CA SER A 392 -4.17 26.63 8.98
C SER A 392 -3.23 26.27 7.83
N TYR A 393 -2.24 25.42 8.08
CA TYR A 393 -1.43 24.84 7.01
C TYR A 393 -2.27 24.14 5.93
N TYR A 394 -3.33 23.43 6.32
CA TYR A 394 -4.18 22.67 5.41
C TYR A 394 -5.45 23.44 5.04
N LEU A 395 -5.96 23.26 3.82
CA LEU A 395 -7.25 23.85 3.42
C LEU A 395 -8.42 23.26 4.24
N PHE A 396 -8.33 21.97 4.54
CA PHE A 396 -9.34 21.23 5.32
C PHE A 396 -8.75 20.74 6.65
N PRO A 397 -8.75 21.58 7.70
CA PRO A 397 -8.14 21.26 8.98
C PRO A 397 -8.93 20.24 9.82
N SER A 398 -8.28 19.74 10.85
CA SER A 398 -8.85 18.92 11.92
C SER A 398 -10.04 19.63 12.60
N PRO A 399 -11.10 18.90 13.02
CA PRO A 399 -12.17 19.44 13.86
C PRO A 399 -11.65 20.01 15.19
N ASN A 400 -10.50 19.50 15.68
CA ASN A 400 -9.88 19.93 16.93
C ASN A 400 -8.87 21.07 16.68
N HIS A 401 -9.25 22.06 15.87
CA HIS A 401 -8.36 23.15 15.47
C HIS A 401 -7.81 23.94 16.66
N LYS A 402 -8.54 24.07 17.77
CA LYS A 402 -8.05 24.78 18.97
C LYS A 402 -6.83 24.11 19.62
N GLU A 403 -6.79 22.78 19.66
CA GLU A 403 -5.70 22.00 20.28
C GLU A 403 -4.59 21.70 19.26
N SER A 404 -4.92 21.69 17.97
CA SER A 404 -4.02 21.27 16.90
C SER A 404 -4.30 22.09 15.63
N PRO A 405 -3.93 23.38 15.63
CA PRO A 405 -4.35 24.32 14.59
C PRO A 405 -3.90 23.92 13.20
N ASN A 406 -2.70 23.35 13.08
CA ASN A 406 -2.08 22.96 11.82
C ASN A 406 -2.19 21.46 11.50
N SER A 407 -3.15 20.76 12.11
CA SER A 407 -3.38 19.33 11.83
C SER A 407 -4.40 19.12 10.72
N LYS A 408 -4.11 18.18 9.82
CA LYS A 408 -5.03 17.74 8.75
C LYS A 408 -6.23 16.99 9.29
N ARG A 409 -7.36 17.02 8.56
CA ARG A 409 -8.55 16.22 8.89
C ARG A 409 -8.24 14.72 8.90
N SER A 410 -8.72 14.01 9.93
CA SER A 410 -8.62 12.55 9.98
C SER A 410 -9.55 11.89 8.96
N LYS A 411 -8.99 11.05 8.08
CA LYS A 411 -9.75 10.28 7.09
C LYS A 411 -10.76 9.36 7.75
N THR A 412 -10.40 8.71 8.86
CA THR A 412 -11.29 7.79 9.58
C THR A 412 -12.49 8.54 10.15
N TYR A 413 -12.24 9.71 10.76
CA TYR A 413 -13.31 10.55 11.29
C TYR A 413 -14.25 11.02 10.18
N TYR A 414 -13.69 11.54 9.08
CA TYR A 414 -14.45 11.94 7.91
C TYR A 414 -15.29 10.80 7.33
N MET A 415 -14.75 9.57 7.25
CA MET A 415 -15.50 8.43 6.70
C MET A 415 -16.75 8.10 7.52
N ASN A 416 -16.70 8.31 8.83
CA ASN A 416 -17.88 8.17 9.69
C ASN A 416 -18.89 9.29 9.43
N GLU A 417 -18.44 10.54 9.32
CA GLU A 417 -19.31 11.68 8.96
C GLU A 417 -19.97 11.46 7.61
N PHE A 418 -19.20 11.01 6.60
CA PHE A 418 -19.71 10.68 5.27
C PHE A 418 -20.79 9.61 5.33
N LYS A 419 -20.56 8.53 6.10
CA LYS A 419 -21.56 7.46 6.24
C LYS A 419 -22.85 7.99 6.87
N ILE A 420 -22.74 8.80 7.92
CA ILE A 420 -23.90 9.34 8.63
C ILE A 420 -24.68 10.31 7.75
N GLU A 421 -24.01 11.34 7.22
CA GLU A 421 -24.70 12.41 6.49
C GLU A 421 -25.08 11.96 5.08
N MET A 422 -24.16 11.39 4.30
CA MET A 422 -24.43 11.10 2.88
C MET A 422 -25.23 9.80 2.71
N VAL A 423 -24.81 8.73 3.37
CA VAL A 423 -25.43 7.41 3.17
C VAL A 423 -26.71 7.27 3.98
N LEU A 424 -26.65 7.42 5.30
CA LEU A 424 -27.80 7.14 6.16
C LEU A 424 -28.89 8.21 6.10
N LYS A 425 -28.50 9.50 6.13
CA LYS A 425 -29.47 10.61 6.16
C LYS A 425 -29.95 11.02 4.76
N ASN A 426 -29.06 11.10 3.77
CA ASN A 426 -29.41 11.49 2.40
C ASN A 426 -29.68 10.30 1.46
N GLY A 427 -29.54 9.05 1.93
CA GLY A 427 -29.88 7.84 1.17
C GLY A 427 -29.01 7.63 -0.06
N TRP A 428 -27.70 7.88 0.01
CA TRP A 428 -26.78 7.73 -1.12
C TRP A 428 -26.48 6.27 -1.50
N ASP A 429 -26.84 5.31 -0.64
CA ASP A 429 -26.82 3.89 -0.95
C ASP A 429 -27.68 3.54 -2.17
N LYS A 430 -28.83 4.22 -2.35
CA LYS A 430 -29.69 4.06 -3.55
C LYS A 430 -28.99 4.45 -4.86
N PHE A 431 -27.93 5.26 -4.77
CA PHE A 431 -27.07 5.61 -5.90
C PHE A 431 -25.92 4.61 -6.11
N GLY A 432 -25.81 3.58 -5.28
CA GLY A 432 -24.68 2.64 -5.23
C GLY A 432 -23.47 3.15 -4.42
N ILE A 433 -23.61 4.29 -3.74
CA ILE A 433 -22.55 4.95 -2.99
C ILE A 433 -22.64 4.55 -1.51
N ASN A 434 -21.69 3.73 -1.05
CA ASN A 434 -21.63 3.28 0.34
C ASN A 434 -20.40 3.86 1.08
N SER A 435 -19.49 4.50 0.33
CA SER A 435 -18.27 5.10 0.84
C SER A 435 -17.81 6.24 -0.07
N SER A 436 -16.98 7.15 0.47
CA SER A 436 -16.38 8.23 -0.32
C SER A 436 -15.54 7.74 -1.51
N HIS A 437 -15.03 6.50 -1.47
CA HIS A 437 -14.28 5.94 -2.58
C HIS A 437 -15.17 5.71 -3.81
N ASP A 438 -16.45 5.42 -3.60
CA ASP A 438 -17.42 5.23 -4.68
C ASP A 438 -17.61 6.49 -5.52
N LEU A 439 -17.45 7.69 -4.94
CA LEU A 439 -17.56 8.96 -5.67
C LEU A 439 -16.49 9.12 -6.75
N ARG A 440 -15.25 8.75 -6.42
CA ARG A 440 -14.18 8.74 -7.42
C ARG A 440 -14.45 7.70 -8.51
N ARG A 441 -15.00 6.53 -8.15
CA ARG A 441 -15.40 5.54 -9.17
C ARG A 441 -16.50 6.10 -10.06
N PHE A 442 -17.43 6.83 -9.46
CA PHE A 442 -18.54 7.43 -10.15
C PHE A 442 -18.07 8.46 -11.18
N PHE A 443 -17.19 9.38 -10.79
CA PHE A 443 -16.56 10.34 -11.72
C PHE A 443 -15.87 9.64 -12.89
N VAL A 444 -15.01 8.66 -12.61
CA VAL A 444 -14.25 7.96 -13.66
C VAL A 444 -15.17 7.23 -14.62
N SER A 445 -16.14 6.47 -14.09
CA SER A 445 -17.10 5.75 -14.93
C SER A 445 -17.96 6.70 -15.75
N HIS A 446 -18.46 7.80 -15.17
CA HIS A 446 -19.25 8.79 -15.88
C HIS A 446 -18.44 9.49 -16.98
N SER A 447 -17.21 9.89 -16.68
CA SER A 447 -16.33 10.60 -17.62
C SER A 447 -15.91 9.73 -18.80
N ILE A 448 -15.64 8.43 -18.59
CA ILE A 448 -15.30 7.53 -19.69
C ILE A 448 -16.49 7.34 -20.65
N THR A 449 -17.71 7.33 -20.11
CA THR A 449 -18.94 7.19 -20.90
C THR A 449 -19.41 8.48 -21.59
N ASN A 450 -18.89 9.63 -21.15
CA ASN A 450 -19.20 10.91 -21.76
C ASN A 450 -18.13 11.22 -22.82
N THR A 451 -18.51 11.31 -24.10
CA THR A 451 -17.58 11.45 -25.24
C THR A 451 -16.78 12.76 -25.25
N GLU A 452 -17.01 13.64 -24.28
CA GLU A 452 -16.34 14.94 -24.13
C GLU A 452 -14.88 14.81 -23.70
N LEU A 453 -14.51 13.77 -22.97
CA LEU A 453 -13.14 13.56 -22.48
C LEU A 453 -12.57 12.22 -22.94
N THR A 454 -11.36 12.25 -23.45
CA THR A 454 -10.62 11.03 -23.77
C THR A 454 -10.17 10.31 -22.49
N PRO A 455 -10.03 8.96 -22.51
CA PRO A 455 -9.44 8.22 -21.40
C PRO A 455 -8.07 8.74 -20.97
N PHE A 456 -7.27 9.28 -21.91
CA PHE A 456 -5.99 9.90 -21.63
C PHE A 456 -6.14 11.17 -20.78
N GLN A 457 -7.03 12.09 -21.16
CA GLN A 457 -7.31 13.31 -20.37
C GLN A 457 -7.82 12.97 -18.97
N ILE A 458 -8.73 12.00 -18.84
CA ILE A 458 -9.23 11.52 -17.55
C ILE A 458 -8.09 10.91 -16.72
N SER A 459 -7.14 10.22 -17.36
CA SER A 459 -5.96 9.66 -16.68
C SER A 459 -5.02 10.75 -16.16
N GLN A 460 -4.87 11.87 -16.87
CA GLN A 460 -4.07 13.02 -16.43
C GLN A 460 -4.70 13.71 -15.22
N ILE A 461 -6.03 13.88 -15.21
CA ILE A 461 -6.77 14.48 -14.08
C ILE A 461 -6.68 13.56 -12.85
N THR A 462 -7.01 12.28 -13.03
CA THR A 462 -7.17 11.35 -11.90
C THR A 462 -5.86 10.70 -11.44
N GLY A 463 -4.83 10.68 -12.27
CA GLY A 463 -3.57 9.98 -12.03
C GLY A 463 -3.66 8.45 -12.11
N HIS A 464 -4.69 7.91 -12.78
CA HIS A 464 -4.77 6.47 -13.05
C HIS A 464 -3.88 6.05 -14.21
N ASN A 465 -3.56 4.74 -14.29
CA ASN A 465 -3.09 4.13 -15.53
C ASN A 465 -4.34 3.76 -16.37
N ILE A 466 -4.31 4.02 -17.68
CA ILE A 466 -5.40 3.74 -18.61
C ILE A 466 -5.86 2.28 -18.54
N VAL A 467 -4.92 1.32 -18.55
CA VAL A 467 -5.23 -0.12 -18.44
C VAL A 467 -5.97 -0.44 -17.13
N THR A 468 -5.66 0.28 -16.05
CA THR A 468 -6.39 0.13 -14.78
C THR A 468 -7.80 0.74 -14.86
N MET A 469 -7.97 1.86 -15.58
CA MET A 469 -9.29 2.43 -15.84
C MET A 469 -10.14 1.46 -16.66
N GLU A 470 -9.59 0.89 -17.73
CA GLU A 470 -10.25 -0.10 -18.58
C GLU A 470 -10.68 -1.33 -17.78
N LYS A 471 -9.78 -1.90 -16.97
CA LYS A 471 -10.08 -3.13 -16.23
C LYS A 471 -11.13 -2.98 -15.13
N PHE A 472 -11.18 -1.82 -14.47
CA PHE A 472 -11.96 -1.66 -13.24
C PHE A 472 -13.11 -0.66 -13.31
N TYR A 473 -13.13 0.22 -14.32
CA TYR A 473 -14.08 1.33 -14.40
C TYR A 473 -14.82 1.40 -15.74
N ILE A 474 -14.26 0.85 -16.82
CA ILE A 474 -15.04 0.59 -18.04
C ILE A 474 -16.05 -0.48 -17.71
N ARG A 475 -17.31 -0.08 -17.75
CA ARG A 475 -18.42 -0.99 -17.61
C ARG A 475 -18.75 -1.57 -18.97
N ASP A 476 -19.42 -2.71 -18.94
CA ASP A 476 -20.14 -3.21 -20.09
C ASP A 476 -21.34 -2.29 -20.37
N ASN A 477 -21.07 -1.14 -21.00
CA ASN A 477 -22.09 -0.19 -21.40
C ASN A 477 -22.69 -0.64 -22.74
N MET A 478 -23.62 -1.60 -22.67
CA MET A 478 -24.31 -2.10 -23.85
C MET A 478 -24.96 -0.96 -24.65
N LYS A 479 -25.41 0.12 -24.01
CA LYS A 479 -25.99 1.29 -24.71
C LYS A 479 -24.95 2.01 -25.57
N GLU A 480 -23.71 2.17 -25.11
CA GLU A 480 -22.62 2.70 -25.93
C GLU A 480 -22.19 1.75 -27.03
N LYS A 481 -22.11 0.45 -26.74
CA LYS A 481 -21.86 -0.57 -27.76
C LYS A 481 -22.95 -0.49 -28.85
N PHE A 482 -24.21 -0.42 -28.46
CA PHE A 482 -25.34 -0.21 -29.38
C PHE A 482 -25.23 1.13 -30.12
N ASN A 483 -24.84 2.21 -29.45
CA ASN A 483 -24.65 3.52 -30.10
C ASN A 483 -23.50 3.49 -31.12
N HIS A 484 -22.43 2.74 -30.86
CA HIS A 484 -21.35 2.51 -31.82
C HIS A 484 -21.85 1.76 -33.05
N PHE A 485 -22.60 0.66 -32.87
CA PHE A 485 -23.24 -0.06 -33.98
C PHE A 485 -24.33 0.75 -34.71
N LYS A 486 -24.90 1.77 -34.06
CA LYS A 486 -25.82 2.74 -34.70
C LYS A 486 -25.06 3.84 -35.46
N LYS A 487 -23.90 4.28 -34.97
CA LYS A 487 -23.06 5.33 -35.59
C LYS A 487 -22.27 4.83 -36.78
N ILE A 488 -21.72 3.61 -36.68
CA ILE A 488 -21.02 2.95 -37.77
C ILE A 488 -21.99 1.95 -38.37
N THR A 489 -22.60 2.33 -39.50
CA THR A 489 -23.48 1.40 -40.20
C THR A 489 -22.66 0.34 -40.92
N GLN A 490 -23.28 -0.81 -41.21
CA GLN A 490 -22.64 -1.85 -42.02
C GLN A 490 -22.15 -1.31 -43.38
N LYS A 491 -22.82 -0.28 -43.90
CA LYS A 491 -22.45 0.42 -45.15
C LYS A 491 -21.19 1.27 -45.01
N ASP A 492 -20.91 1.80 -43.82
CA ASP A 492 -19.69 2.58 -43.55
C ASP A 492 -18.47 1.68 -43.41
N LEU A 493 -18.63 0.50 -42.80
CA LEU A 493 -17.56 -0.52 -42.70
C LEU A 493 -17.10 -1.02 -44.08
N LEU A 494 -18.03 -1.13 -45.04
CA LEU A 494 -17.72 -1.52 -46.42
C LEU A 494 -16.97 -0.43 -47.21
N LYS A 495 -16.94 0.81 -46.72
CA LYS A 495 -16.20 1.92 -47.34
C LYS A 495 -14.80 2.12 -46.76
N ILE A 496 -14.51 1.53 -45.60
CA ILE A 496 -13.17 1.51 -45.02
C ILE A 496 -12.32 0.52 -45.82
N LYS A 497 -11.72 0.99 -46.92
CA LYS A 497 -10.74 0.19 -47.66
C LYS A 497 -9.47 0.07 -46.80
N PRO A 498 -8.88 -1.13 -46.66
CA PRO A 498 -7.58 -1.26 -46.04
C PRO A 498 -6.59 -0.36 -46.79
N SER A 499 -5.76 0.40 -46.06
CA SER A 499 -4.68 1.15 -46.69
C SER A 499 -3.82 0.13 -47.43
N LYS A 500 -3.78 0.23 -48.76
CA LYS A 500 -2.78 -0.46 -49.57
C LYS A 500 -1.41 0.09 -49.16
N ASN A 501 -0.84 -0.44 -48.10
CA ASN A 501 0.61 -0.50 -48.02
C ASN A 501 1.01 -1.37 -49.20
N LYS A 502 1.76 -0.75 -50.10
CA LYS A 502 2.38 -1.39 -51.26
C LYS A 502 3.17 -2.59 -50.74
N ASP A 503 2.81 -3.77 -51.24
CA ASP A 503 3.69 -4.94 -51.24
C ASP A 503 5.02 -4.59 -51.93
#